data_AF-A0A6P2D6Q7-F1
#
_entry.id   AF-A0A6P2D6Q7-F1
#
_cell.length_a   1.000
_cell.length_b   1.000
_cell.length_c   1.000
_cell.angle_alpha   90.00
_cell.angle_beta   90.00
_cell.angle_gamma   90.00
#
_symmetry.space_group_name_H-M   'P 1'
#
loop_
_entity.id
_entity.type
_entity.pdbx_description
1 polymer ?
#
loop_
_entity_poly.entity_id
_entity_poly.type
_entity_poly.pdbx_seq_one_letter_code
_entity_poly.pdbx_strand_id
1 'polypeptide(L)'
;MSHPTRSDTRRQVRALRTRFAQCDGLPFADVFPAQRIEEAIRDHGGGWRADVFTPTVALWALLTQVICPVGCCRLAVARVMAWLVAQGRESCGPGTGGYCKARARLPEGVLTQLTRPTGRTLHDQAPQGWLWKGRRVQIADGTTVTMPDTPENQATSAGVGAWVARTTW
;
A
#
# COMPACT_ATOMS: atom_id res chain seq x y z
N MET A 1 34.26 -0.92 -19.21
CA MET A 1 33.44 -0.06 -18.34
C MET A 1 32.39 -0.92 -17.68
N SER A 2 32.63 -1.31 -16.43
CA SER A 2 31.77 -2.22 -15.66
C SER A 2 30.63 -1.39 -15.07
N HIS A 3 29.37 -1.71 -15.40
CA HIS A 3 28.20 -1.01 -14.84
C HIS A 3 27.82 -1.61 -13.48
N PRO A 4 28.11 -0.97 -12.34
CA PRO A 4 27.77 -1.47 -11.01
C PRO A 4 26.45 -0.84 -10.59
N THR A 5 25.34 -1.14 -11.26
CA THR A 5 24.07 -0.43 -11.02
C THR A 5 22.92 -1.32 -10.55
N ARG A 6 23.03 -2.65 -10.65
CA ARG A 6 21.88 -3.55 -10.43
C ARG A 6 21.81 -4.16 -9.02
N SER A 7 22.95 -4.32 -8.34
CA SER A 7 23.01 -4.83 -6.96
C SER A 7 22.70 -3.75 -5.92
N ASP A 8 23.00 -2.48 -6.22
CA ASP A 8 22.89 -1.38 -5.26
C ASP A 8 21.43 -0.94 -5.04
N THR A 9 20.65 -0.67 -6.09
CA THR A 9 19.25 -0.22 -5.93
C THR A 9 18.37 -1.25 -5.24
N ARG A 10 18.48 -2.54 -5.58
CA ARG A 10 17.73 -3.61 -4.88
C ARG A 10 18.10 -3.69 -3.40
N ARG A 11 19.38 -3.50 -3.07
CA ARG A 11 19.87 -3.47 -1.70
C ARG A 11 19.38 -2.22 -0.96
N GLN A 12 19.37 -1.05 -1.61
CA GLN A 12 18.86 0.20 -1.06
C GLN A 12 17.36 0.13 -0.78
N VAL A 13 16.56 -0.36 -1.74
CA VAL A 13 15.11 -0.56 -1.55
C VAL A 13 14.84 -1.57 -0.44
N ARG A 14 15.59 -2.69 -0.40
CA ARG A 14 15.49 -3.66 0.69
C ARG A 14 15.85 -3.02 2.04
N ALA A 15 16.93 -2.23 2.09
CA ALA A 15 17.36 -1.54 3.30
C ALA A 15 16.31 -0.53 3.78
N LEU A 16 15.72 0.24 2.87
CA LEU A 16 14.62 1.16 3.18
C LEU A 16 13.40 0.41 3.71
N ARG A 17 12.98 -0.67 3.03
CA ARG A 17 11.89 -1.52 3.49
C ARG A 17 12.16 -2.11 4.87
N THR A 18 13.38 -2.60 5.10
CA THR A 18 13.81 -3.13 6.39
C THR A 18 13.77 -2.05 7.47
N ARG A 19 14.23 -0.83 7.20
CA ARG A 19 14.15 0.29 8.14
C ARG A 19 12.71 0.58 8.54
N PHE A 20 11.82 0.77 7.57
CA PHE A 20 10.40 0.99 7.88
C PHE A 20 9.79 -0.20 8.63
N ALA A 21 10.14 -1.44 8.25
CA ALA A 21 9.67 -2.62 8.94
C ALA A 21 10.23 -2.74 10.38
N GLN A 22 11.34 -2.09 10.71
CA GLN A 22 11.96 -2.06 12.04
C GLN A 22 11.60 -0.82 12.86
N CYS A 23 11.08 0.25 12.24
CA CYS A 23 10.62 1.44 12.97
C CYS A 23 9.54 1.08 13.99
N ASP A 24 9.55 1.70 15.15
CA ASP A 24 8.50 1.53 16.13
C ASP A 24 7.17 2.15 15.66
N GLY A 25 6.05 1.63 16.16
CA GLY A 25 4.73 2.16 15.86
C GLY A 25 4.36 2.11 14.37
N LEU A 26 3.85 3.23 13.86
CA LEU A 26 3.30 3.39 12.51
C LEU A 26 4.17 4.36 11.68
N PRO A 27 5.21 3.88 10.97
CA PRO A 27 6.16 4.74 10.25
C PRO A 27 5.53 5.51 9.08
N PHE A 28 4.36 5.07 8.61
CA PHE A 28 3.64 5.79 7.56
C PHE A 28 2.86 7.01 8.07
N ALA A 29 2.72 7.18 9.39
CA ALA A 29 2.14 8.39 9.95
C ALA A 29 2.99 9.64 9.63
N ASP A 30 4.31 9.48 9.54
CA ASP A 30 5.26 10.57 9.28
C ASP A 30 5.41 10.91 7.78
N VAL A 31 5.09 9.94 6.91
CA VAL A 31 5.30 10.05 5.44
C VAL A 31 3.99 10.27 4.69
N PHE A 32 2.88 9.83 5.27
CA PHE A 32 1.58 9.85 4.63
C PHE A 32 0.54 10.55 5.52
N PRO A 33 0.42 11.89 5.40
CA PRO A 33 -0.37 12.70 6.33
C PRO A 33 -1.84 12.29 6.39
N ALA A 34 -2.42 12.33 7.59
CA ALA A 34 -3.82 11.99 7.84
C ALA A 34 -4.79 12.76 6.93
N GLN A 35 -4.53 14.05 6.73
CA GLN A 35 -5.36 14.92 5.89
C GLN A 35 -5.59 14.36 4.48
N ARG A 36 -4.52 13.87 3.82
CA ARG A 36 -4.65 13.31 2.45
C ARG A 36 -5.51 12.05 2.44
N ILE A 37 -5.42 11.24 3.48
CA ILE A 37 -6.21 10.01 3.61
C ILE A 37 -7.68 10.37 3.84
N GLU A 38 -7.94 11.34 4.71
CA GLU A 38 -9.30 11.78 5.05
C GLU A 38 -10.01 12.45 3.87
N GLU A 39 -9.29 13.24 3.06
CA GLU A 39 -9.79 13.78 1.80
C GLU A 39 -10.22 12.66 0.85
N ALA A 40 -9.35 11.66 0.62
CA ALA A 40 -9.68 10.54 -0.26
C ALA A 40 -10.86 9.70 0.27
N ILE A 41 -10.95 9.51 1.59
CA ILE A 41 -12.08 8.82 2.24
C ILE A 41 -13.39 9.58 2.06
N ARG A 42 -13.35 10.92 2.09
CA ARG A 42 -14.53 11.76 1.86
C ARG A 42 -15.06 11.60 0.44
N ASP A 43 -14.17 11.54 -0.54
CA ASP A 43 -14.53 11.48 -1.96
C ASP A 43 -15.10 10.11 -2.38
N HIS A 44 -14.60 9.03 -1.78
CA HIS A 44 -15.00 7.66 -2.12
C HIS A 44 -15.96 7.01 -1.12
N GLY A 45 -16.23 7.66 0.00
CA GLY A 45 -17.11 7.17 1.05
C GLY A 45 -16.55 5.98 1.84
N GLY A 46 -17.35 5.50 2.79
CA GLY A 46 -17.02 4.33 3.61
C GLY A 46 -17.73 4.37 4.96
N GLY A 47 -18.39 3.27 5.33
CA GLY A 47 -19.03 3.13 6.63
C GLY A 47 -18.01 2.87 7.74
N TRP A 48 -17.40 3.92 8.27
CA TRP A 48 -16.44 3.82 9.36
C TRP A 48 -17.08 4.20 10.69
N ARG A 49 -16.72 3.46 11.74
CA ARG A 49 -17.06 3.84 13.12
C ARG A 49 -15.89 4.63 13.69
N ALA A 50 -16.19 5.64 14.49
CA ALA A 50 -15.19 6.38 15.26
C ALA A 50 -14.68 5.51 16.41
N ASP A 51 -13.73 4.64 16.08
CA ASP A 51 -13.03 3.75 17.00
C ASP A 51 -11.52 3.89 16.73
N VAL A 52 -10.66 3.13 17.43
CA VAL A 52 -9.21 3.19 17.28
C VAL A 52 -8.75 3.03 15.83
N PHE A 53 -9.37 2.11 15.08
CA PHE A 53 -9.07 1.86 13.68
C PHE A 53 -9.89 2.78 12.77
N THR A 54 -9.64 4.08 12.87
CA THR A 54 -10.09 5.06 11.88
C THR A 54 -9.55 4.70 10.49
N PRO A 55 -10.11 5.23 9.38
CA PRO A 55 -9.58 4.97 8.05
C PRO A 55 -8.08 5.23 7.94
N THR A 56 -7.62 6.33 8.55
CA THR A 56 -6.22 6.75 8.61
C THR A 56 -5.35 5.71 9.31
N VAL A 57 -5.73 5.31 10.53
CA VAL A 57 -4.98 4.31 11.31
C VAL A 57 -4.99 2.96 10.61
N ALA A 58 -6.13 2.57 10.02
CA ALA A 58 -6.27 1.33 9.28
C ALA A 58 -5.36 1.29 8.04
N LEU A 59 -5.24 2.40 7.30
CA LEU A 59 -4.34 2.49 6.16
C LEU A 59 -2.87 2.45 6.57
N TRP A 60 -2.47 3.19 7.60
CA TRP A 60 -1.09 3.13 8.11
C TRP A 60 -0.73 1.73 8.61
N ALA A 61 -1.64 1.08 9.34
CA ALA A 61 -1.47 -0.29 9.80
C ALA A 61 -1.39 -1.29 8.63
N LEU A 62 -2.19 -1.10 7.57
CA LEU A 62 -2.12 -1.89 6.34
C LEU A 62 -0.76 -1.76 5.64
N LEU A 63 -0.30 -0.53 5.41
CA LEU A 63 0.99 -0.30 4.77
C LEU A 63 2.12 -0.91 5.61
N THR A 64 2.06 -0.74 6.93
CA THR A 64 3.00 -1.34 7.89
C THR A 64 2.97 -2.88 7.85
N GLN A 65 1.78 -3.47 7.72
CA GLN A 65 1.61 -4.92 7.55
C GLN A 65 2.26 -5.38 6.25
N VAL A 66 2.02 -4.70 5.13
CA VAL A 66 2.50 -5.10 3.80
C VAL A 66 4.02 -5.04 3.69
N ILE A 67 4.67 -4.06 4.31
CA ILE A 67 6.14 -3.96 4.29
C ILE A 67 6.82 -4.95 5.26
N CYS A 68 6.08 -5.45 6.24
CA CYS A 68 6.60 -6.34 7.26
C CYS A 68 6.87 -7.73 6.66
N PRO A 69 8.06 -8.34 6.89
CA PRO A 69 8.37 -9.68 6.37
C PRO A 69 7.39 -10.77 6.81
N VAL A 70 6.79 -10.66 8.00
CA VAL A 70 5.82 -11.64 8.53
C VAL A 70 4.40 -11.33 8.05
N GLY A 71 4.07 -10.06 7.78
CA GLY A 71 2.82 -9.66 7.16
C GLY A 71 1.53 -9.99 7.94
N CYS A 72 1.59 -10.25 9.25
CA CYS A 72 0.42 -10.71 10.01
C CYS A 72 -0.37 -9.56 10.67
N CYS A 73 -1.70 -9.74 10.76
CA CYS A 73 -2.58 -8.74 11.38
C CYS A 73 -2.28 -8.51 12.87
N ARG A 74 -1.84 -9.55 13.59
CA ARG A 74 -1.50 -9.44 15.02
C ARG A 74 -0.34 -8.47 15.26
N LEU A 75 0.68 -8.52 14.40
CA LEU A 75 1.81 -7.61 14.47
C LEU A 75 1.41 -6.18 14.08
N ALA A 76 0.53 -6.02 13.09
CA ALA A 76 -0.02 -4.70 12.74
C ALA A 76 -0.76 -4.07 13.93
N VAL A 77 -1.60 -4.85 14.64
CA VAL A 77 -2.29 -4.38 15.85
C VAL A 77 -1.29 -4.06 16.97
N ALA A 78 -0.27 -4.89 17.18
CA ALA A 78 0.78 -4.61 18.16
C ALA A 78 1.48 -3.26 17.91
N ARG A 79 1.71 -2.92 16.64
CA ARG A 79 2.30 -1.64 16.25
C ARG A 79 1.34 -0.47 16.44
N VAL A 80 0.04 -0.65 16.20
CA VAL A 80 -0.98 0.36 16.53
C VAL A 80 -1.04 0.58 18.05
N MET A 81 -1.01 -0.48 18.86
CA MET A 81 -0.97 -0.37 20.33
C MET A 81 0.27 0.43 20.78
N ALA A 82 1.45 0.08 20.27
CA ALA A 82 2.69 0.78 20.61
C ALA A 82 2.63 2.27 20.20
N TRP A 83 2.07 2.56 19.01
CA TRP A 83 1.89 3.92 18.53
C TRP A 83 0.91 4.73 19.39
N LEU A 84 -0.20 4.14 19.86
CA LEU A 84 -1.14 4.81 20.77
C LEU A 84 -0.47 5.16 22.11
N VAL A 85 0.25 4.20 22.70
CA VAL A 85 0.96 4.40 23.97
C VAL A 85 2.04 5.48 23.83
N ALA A 86 2.79 5.47 22.72
CA ALA A 86 3.78 6.51 22.42
C ALA A 86 3.16 7.91 22.28
N GLN A 87 1.89 8.01 21.91
CA GLN A 87 1.12 9.26 21.87
C GLN A 87 0.44 9.61 23.20
N GLY A 88 0.68 8.85 24.28
CA GLY A 88 0.03 9.06 25.57
C GLY A 88 -1.46 8.69 25.58
N ARG A 89 -1.92 7.90 24.61
CA ARG A 89 -3.31 7.42 24.52
C ARG A 89 -3.44 6.02 25.12
N GLU A 90 -4.64 5.66 25.55
CA GLU A 90 -4.95 4.29 25.99
C GLU A 90 -4.75 3.30 24.83
N SER A 91 -4.10 2.18 25.12
CA SER A 91 -3.90 1.11 24.13
C SER A 91 -5.23 0.44 23.78
N CYS A 92 -5.41 0.06 22.51
CA CYS A 92 -6.50 -0.85 22.14
C CYS A 92 -6.24 -2.29 22.60
N GLY A 93 -7.27 -3.12 22.63
CA GLY A 93 -7.10 -4.55 22.87
C GLY A 93 -6.26 -5.25 21.78
N PRO A 94 -5.62 -6.40 22.07
CA PRO A 94 -4.74 -7.10 21.13
C PRO A 94 -5.48 -7.87 20.02
N GLY A 95 -6.81 -7.84 20.03
CA GLY A 95 -7.65 -8.54 19.06
C GLY A 95 -7.54 -7.95 17.65
N THR A 96 -7.44 -8.81 16.63
CA THR A 96 -7.32 -8.38 15.23
C THR A 96 -8.64 -8.05 14.55
N GLY A 97 -9.78 -8.40 15.17
CA GLY A 97 -11.10 -8.27 14.55
C GLY A 97 -11.46 -6.83 14.15
N GLY A 98 -11.15 -5.84 14.99
CA GLY A 98 -11.36 -4.42 14.70
C GLY A 98 -10.55 -3.98 13.48
N TYR A 99 -9.25 -4.25 13.50
CA TYR A 99 -8.34 -3.96 12.39
C TYR A 99 -8.75 -4.65 11.07
N CYS A 100 -9.07 -5.95 11.11
CA CYS A 100 -9.45 -6.69 9.90
C CYS A 100 -10.73 -6.13 9.26
N LYS A 101 -11.74 -5.77 10.07
CA LYS A 101 -12.99 -5.16 9.59
C LYS A 101 -12.75 -3.77 9.03
N ALA A 102 -11.94 -2.97 9.71
CA ALA A 102 -11.50 -1.66 9.24
C ALA A 102 -10.80 -1.78 7.88
N ARG A 103 -9.75 -2.60 7.79
CA ARG A 103 -9.02 -2.84 6.53
C ARG A 103 -9.94 -3.26 5.39
N ALA A 104 -10.91 -4.14 5.64
CA ALA A 104 -11.87 -4.60 4.62
C ALA A 104 -12.83 -3.51 4.12
N ARG A 105 -13.00 -2.41 4.87
CA ARG A 105 -13.85 -1.27 4.49
C ARG A 105 -13.12 -0.22 3.65
N LEU A 106 -11.80 -0.34 3.45
CA LEU A 106 -11.05 0.57 2.60
C LEU A 106 -11.51 0.41 1.14
N PRO A 107 -12.17 1.41 0.54
CA PRO A 107 -12.58 1.33 -0.85
C PRO A 107 -11.36 1.35 -1.78
N GLU A 108 -11.44 0.62 -2.88
CA GLU A 108 -10.40 0.62 -3.92
C GLU A 108 -10.17 2.02 -4.51
N GLY A 109 -11.23 2.83 -4.61
CA GLY A 109 -11.16 4.22 -5.06
C GLY A 109 -10.20 5.06 -4.23
N VAL A 110 -10.22 4.90 -2.90
CA VAL A 110 -9.29 5.58 -1.98
C VAL A 110 -7.85 5.22 -2.30
N LEU A 111 -7.56 3.92 -2.45
CA LEU A 111 -6.21 3.47 -2.79
C LEU A 111 -5.75 4.03 -4.14
N THR A 112 -6.64 4.06 -5.13
CA THR A 112 -6.36 4.62 -6.47
C THR A 112 -6.07 6.12 -6.41
N GLN A 113 -6.90 6.89 -5.69
CA GLN A 113 -6.74 8.33 -5.52
C GLN A 113 -5.46 8.69 -4.77
N LEU A 114 -5.04 7.86 -3.82
CA LEU A 114 -3.81 8.07 -3.07
C LEU A 114 -2.55 7.65 -3.85
N THR A 115 -2.61 6.51 -4.55
CA THR A 115 -1.42 5.94 -5.21
C THR A 115 -1.04 6.65 -6.51
N ARG A 116 -2.00 7.04 -7.36
CA ARG A 116 -1.70 7.67 -8.66
C ARG A 116 -0.94 8.99 -8.52
N PRO A 117 -1.39 9.98 -7.71
CA PRO A 117 -0.66 11.24 -7.55
C PRO A 117 0.68 11.03 -6.84
N THR A 118 0.76 10.10 -5.89
CA THR A 118 2.02 9.75 -5.21
C THR A 118 3.04 9.21 -6.22
N GLY A 119 2.63 8.27 -7.08
CA GLY A 119 3.47 7.74 -8.13
C GLY A 119 3.93 8.80 -9.14
N ARG A 120 3.01 9.68 -9.58
CA ARG A 120 3.33 10.81 -10.47
C ARG A 120 4.33 11.77 -9.83
N THR A 121 4.12 12.14 -8.57
CA THR A 121 5.03 13.03 -7.84
C THR A 121 6.43 12.43 -7.72
N LEU A 122 6.52 11.15 -7.36
CA LEU A 122 7.81 10.44 -7.28
C LEU A 122 8.49 10.34 -8.64
N HIS A 123 7.71 10.15 -9.71
CA HIS A 123 8.21 10.10 -11.08
C HIS A 123 8.74 11.46 -11.56
N ASP A 124 8.03 12.55 -11.26
CA ASP A 124 8.40 13.91 -11.65
C ASP A 124 9.63 14.42 -10.88
N GLN A 125 9.82 13.94 -9.65
CA GLN A 125 11.00 14.25 -8.82
C GLN A 125 12.22 13.35 -9.12
N ALA A 126 12.08 12.36 -10.01
CA ALA A 126 13.18 11.47 -10.33
C ALA A 126 14.34 12.23 -11.02
N PRO A 127 15.60 12.05 -10.58
CA PRO A 127 16.75 12.68 -11.23
C PRO A 127 16.83 12.35 -12.72
N GLN A 128 17.15 13.34 -13.55
CA GLN A 128 17.32 13.14 -15.01
C GLN A 128 18.35 12.05 -15.34
N GLY A 129 19.39 11.90 -14.50
CA GLY A 129 20.40 10.84 -14.65
C GLY A 129 19.87 9.42 -14.44
N TRP A 130 18.65 9.23 -13.91
CA TRP A 130 17.99 7.93 -13.81
C TRP A 130 17.27 7.53 -15.09
N LEU A 131 17.06 8.46 -16.03
CA LEU A 131 16.47 8.16 -17.32
C LEU A 131 17.46 7.37 -18.18
N TRP A 132 17.01 6.27 -18.78
CA TRP A 132 17.83 5.51 -19.69
C TRP A 132 17.87 6.20 -21.05
N LYS A 133 19.03 6.78 -21.41
CA LYS A 133 19.20 7.57 -22.65
C LYS A 133 18.15 8.68 -22.80
N GLY A 134 17.80 9.36 -21.70
CA GLY A 134 16.75 10.38 -21.68
C GLY A 134 15.32 9.84 -21.79
N ARG A 135 15.13 8.52 -21.71
CA ARG A 135 13.81 7.87 -21.80
C ARG A 135 13.39 7.27 -20.47
N ARG A 136 12.08 7.30 -20.26
CA ARG A 136 11.40 6.62 -19.14
C ARG A 136 11.38 5.13 -19.43
N VAL A 137 11.83 4.31 -18.49
CA VAL A 137 11.78 2.85 -18.59
C VAL A 137 10.76 2.34 -17.58
N GLN A 138 9.83 1.52 -18.04
CA GLN A 138 8.80 0.89 -17.22
C GLN A 138 9.05 -0.61 -17.19
N ILE A 139 8.90 -1.22 -16.02
CA ILE A 139 8.94 -2.67 -15.86
C ILE A 139 7.50 -3.11 -15.60
N ALA A 140 6.99 -3.98 -16.45
CA ALA A 140 5.71 -4.63 -16.24
C ALA A 140 5.96 -6.03 -15.66
N ASP A 141 5.22 -6.37 -14.61
CA ASP A 141 5.12 -7.72 -14.06
C ASP A 141 3.66 -8.15 -14.16
N GLY A 142 3.44 -9.38 -14.64
CA GLY A 142 2.12 -9.92 -14.92
C GLY A 142 1.85 -11.13 -14.04
N THR A 143 0.66 -11.21 -13.46
CA THR A 143 0.19 -12.41 -12.75
C THR A 143 -1.04 -12.94 -13.46
N THR A 144 -1.07 -14.25 -13.68
CA THR A 144 -2.24 -14.95 -14.20
C THR A 144 -3.05 -15.52 -13.04
N VAL A 145 -4.37 -15.34 -13.09
CA VAL A 145 -5.31 -15.99 -12.16
C VAL A 145 -6.20 -16.91 -12.98
N THR A 146 -6.34 -18.16 -12.54
CA THR A 146 -7.30 -19.11 -13.12
C THR A 146 -8.65 -18.92 -12.44
N MET A 147 -9.71 -18.85 -13.22
CA MET A 147 -11.07 -18.70 -12.72
C MET A 147 -11.93 -19.87 -13.25
N PRO A 148 -12.90 -20.40 -12.48
CA PRO A 148 -13.80 -21.44 -12.97
C PRO A 148 -14.60 -20.99 -14.19
N ASP A 149 -14.81 -21.90 -15.14
CA ASP A 149 -15.65 -21.68 -16.32
C ASP A 149 -17.14 -21.67 -15.95
N THR A 150 -17.61 -20.62 -15.29
CA THR A 150 -19.04 -20.37 -15.08
C THR A 150 -19.62 -19.57 -16.24
N PRO A 151 -20.93 -19.69 -16.53
CA PRO A 151 -21.58 -18.87 -17.56
C PRO A 151 -21.35 -17.36 -17.38
N GLU A 152 -21.34 -16.86 -16.14
CA GLU A 152 -21.08 -15.44 -15.83
C GLU A 152 -19.65 -15.01 -16.21
N ASN A 153 -18.68 -15.89 -15.96
CA ASN A 153 -17.28 -15.65 -16.27
C ASN A 153 -17.01 -15.68 -17.78
N GLN A 154 -17.66 -16.59 -18.51
CA GLN A 154 -17.61 -16.71 -19.96
C GLN A 154 -18.22 -15.50 -20.67
N ALA A 155 -19.33 -14.96 -20.15
CA ALA A 155 -19.97 -13.77 -20.70
C ALA A 155 -19.09 -12.50 -20.60
N THR A 156 -18.23 -12.44 -19.57
CA THR A 156 -17.37 -11.27 -19.30
C THR A 156 -15.97 -11.42 -19.91
N SER A 157 -15.55 -12.65 -20.20
CA SER A 157 -14.21 -13.00 -20.67
C SER A 157 -14.29 -13.84 -21.94
N ALA A 158 -14.73 -13.25 -23.04
CA ALA A 158 -14.72 -13.93 -24.34
C ALA A 158 -13.28 -14.09 -24.85
N GLY A 159 -12.65 -15.21 -24.51
CA GLY A 159 -11.34 -15.64 -25.04
C GLY A 159 -10.35 -16.05 -23.95
N VAL A 160 -9.79 -17.25 -24.09
CA VAL A 160 -8.68 -17.79 -23.27
C VAL A 160 -7.57 -16.73 -23.16
N GLY A 161 -7.36 -16.23 -21.94
CA GLY A 161 -6.38 -15.18 -21.64
C GLY A 161 -6.99 -13.77 -21.62
N ALA A 162 -7.87 -13.50 -20.65
CA ALA A 162 -8.29 -12.14 -20.35
C ALA A 162 -7.11 -11.33 -19.77
N TRP A 163 -6.36 -10.66 -20.64
CA TRP A 163 -5.36 -9.67 -20.25
C TRP A 163 -6.06 -8.41 -19.78
N VAL A 164 -6.22 -8.23 -18.47
CA VAL A 164 -6.53 -6.91 -17.90
C VAL A 164 -5.21 -6.17 -17.65
N ALA A 165 -4.50 -5.82 -18.73
CA ALA A 165 -3.47 -4.80 -18.65
C ALA A 165 -4.14 -3.43 -18.74
N ARG A 166 -4.84 -3.02 -17.68
CA ARG A 166 -5.38 -1.66 -17.60
C ARG A 166 -4.28 -0.73 -17.07
N THR A 167 -3.25 -0.49 -17.89
CA THR A 167 -2.26 0.57 -17.64
C THR A 167 -2.92 1.93 -17.84
N THR A 168 -3.51 2.44 -16.76
CA THR A 168 -3.88 3.86 -16.67
C THR A 168 -2.72 4.58 -15.99
N TRP A 169 -1.87 5.23 -16.80
CA TRP A 169 -0.85 6.18 -16.34
C TRP A 169 -1.49 7.53 -15.96
#